data_AF-A0A2S9FI25-F1
#
_entry.id   AF-A0A2S9FI25-F1
#
_cell.length_a   1.000
_cell.length_b   1.000
_cell.length_c   1.000
_cell.angle_alpha   90.00
_cell.angle_beta   90.00
_cell.angle_gamma   90.00
#
_symmetry.space_group_name_H-M   'P 1'
#
loop_
_entity.id
_entity.type
_entity.pdbx_description
1 polymer ?
#
loop_
_entity_poly.entity_id
_entity_poly.type
_entity_poly.pdbx_seq_one_letter_code
_entity_poly.pdbx_strand_id
1 'polypeptide(L)'
;MSTGRLRNAPQTRADILVAARRRFGAEGYQRTTLRAVAGDVGVDPALIIRYFGSKQELFAEAAEFRIDLPDLTAVDPDDVADVLLSRFFAVW
;
A
#
# COMPACT_ATOMS: atom_id res chain seq x y z
N MET A 1 6.36 30.58 -13.12
CA MET A 1 6.31 29.17 -13.58
C MET A 1 6.61 28.23 -12.40
N SER A 2 5.62 27.87 -11.57
CA SER A 2 5.81 27.11 -10.32
C SER A 2 5.11 25.74 -10.34
N THR A 3 5.27 24.99 -11.45
CA THR A 3 4.53 23.73 -11.71
C THR A 3 5.31 22.47 -11.31
N GLY A 4 6.53 22.60 -10.78
CA GLY A 4 7.42 21.46 -10.49
C GLY A 4 7.15 20.74 -9.16
N ARG A 5 6.82 21.47 -8.08
CA ARG A 5 6.64 20.84 -6.74
C ARG A 5 5.32 20.08 -6.59
N LEU A 6 4.25 20.54 -7.25
CA LEU A 6 2.94 19.91 -7.16
C LEU A 6 2.84 18.59 -7.95
N ARG A 7 3.59 18.42 -9.04
CA ARG A 7 3.63 17.15 -9.79
C ARG A 7 4.39 16.06 -9.04
N ASN A 8 5.40 16.44 -8.26
CA ASN A 8 6.17 15.50 -7.46
C ASN A 8 5.41 15.03 -6.21
N ALA A 9 4.53 15.85 -5.62
CA ALA A 9 3.85 15.48 -4.38
C ALA A 9 2.94 14.21 -4.50
N PRO A 10 2.07 14.08 -5.53
CA PRO A 10 1.32 12.85 -5.79
C PRO A 10 2.23 11.65 -6.08
N GLN A 11 3.30 11.85 -6.85
CA GLN A 11 4.24 10.78 -7.18
C GLN A 11 4.95 10.29 -5.92
N THR A 12 5.51 11.20 -5.11
CA THR A 12 6.16 10.86 -3.84
C THR A 12 5.20 10.15 -2.88
N ARG A 13 3.94 10.59 -2.81
CA ARG A 13 2.91 9.90 -2.00
C ARG A 13 2.68 8.47 -2.50
N ALA A 14 2.58 8.27 -3.81
CA ALA A 14 2.42 6.95 -4.40
C ALA A 14 3.65 6.05 -4.15
N ASP A 15 4.87 6.58 -4.31
CA ASP A 15 6.11 5.85 -4.05
C ASP A 15 6.20 5.38 -2.60
N ILE A 16 5.83 6.25 -1.64
CA ILE A 16 5.76 5.90 -0.21
C ILE A 16 4.77 4.75 0.02
N LEU A 17 3.59 4.78 -0.59
CA LEU A 17 2.58 3.71 -0.44
C LEU A 17 3.07 2.38 -1.00
N VAL A 18 3.76 2.39 -2.15
CA VAL A 18 4.34 1.17 -2.75
C VAL A 18 5.42 0.58 -1.83
N ALA A 19 6.32 1.41 -1.31
CA ALA A 19 7.35 0.96 -0.38
C ALA A 19 6.75 0.45 0.95
N ALA A 20 5.74 1.13 1.47
CA ALA A 20 5.03 0.73 2.67
C ALA A 20 4.35 -0.64 2.49
N ARG A 21 3.62 -0.85 1.38
CA ARG A 21 3.00 -2.15 1.04
C ARG A 21 4.02 -3.29 1.07
N ARG A 22 5.13 -3.12 0.35
CA ARG A 22 6.19 -4.13 0.28
C ARG A 22 6.75 -4.47 1.68
N ARG A 23 7.04 -3.46 2.48
CA ARG A 23 7.59 -3.63 3.84
C ARG A 23 6.59 -4.30 4.77
N PHE A 24 5.35 -3.83 4.79
CA PHE A 24 4.29 -4.39 5.63
C PHE A 24 3.94 -5.83 5.24
N GLY A 25 3.93 -6.16 3.94
CA GLY A 25 3.73 -7.52 3.46
C GLY A 25 4.87 -8.47 3.82
N ALA A 26 6.13 -8.01 3.70
CA ALA A 26 7.30 -8.87 3.93
C ALA A 26 7.68 -9.01 5.42
N GLU A 27 7.59 -7.93 6.20
CA GLU A 27 8.11 -7.87 7.57
C GLU A 27 6.99 -7.80 8.64
N GLY A 28 5.75 -7.56 8.21
CA GLY A 28 4.62 -7.32 9.10
C GLY A 28 4.61 -5.91 9.70
N TYR A 29 3.47 -5.60 10.35
CA TYR A 29 3.23 -4.27 10.92
C TYR A 29 4.27 -3.90 11.99
N GLN A 30 4.57 -4.78 12.94
CA GLN A 30 5.42 -4.42 14.10
C GLN A 30 6.87 -4.08 13.72
N ARG A 31 7.46 -4.86 12.80
CA ARG A 31 8.87 -4.71 12.41
C ARG A 31 9.11 -3.56 11.43
N THR A 32 8.10 -3.19 10.64
CA THR A 32 8.20 -2.08 9.69
C THR A 32 8.28 -0.73 10.42
N THR A 33 9.26 0.11 10.09
CA THR A 33 9.39 1.46 10.66
C THR A 33 9.24 2.53 9.58
N LEU A 34 8.76 3.72 9.96
CA LEU A 34 8.65 4.85 9.02
C LEU A 34 10.01 5.25 8.43
N ARG A 35 11.11 5.08 9.20
CA ARG A 35 12.47 5.32 8.69
C ARG A 35 12.87 4.33 7.60
N ALA A 36 12.52 3.05 7.77
CA ALA A 36 12.83 2.03 6.77
C ALA A 36 12.06 2.27 5.46
N VAL A 37 10.77 2.62 5.56
CA VAL A 37 9.96 3.00 4.39
C VAL A 37 10.52 4.25 3.72
N ALA A 38 10.89 5.28 4.49
CA ALA A 38 11.47 6.51 3.96
C ALA A 38 12.80 6.26 3.23
N GLY A 39 13.63 5.37 3.78
CA GLY A 39 14.90 4.94 3.18
C GLY A 39 14.72 4.25 1.83
N ASP A 40 13.64 3.47 1.65
CA ASP A 40 13.37 2.77 0.38
C ASP A 40 13.10 3.72 -0.79
N VAL A 41 12.60 4.93 -0.51
CA VAL A 41 12.23 5.92 -1.54
C VAL A 41 13.09 7.20 -1.45
N GLY A 42 14.09 7.23 -0.57
CA GLY A 42 15.04 8.34 -0.45
C GLY A 42 14.42 9.65 0.07
N VAL A 43 13.41 9.58 0.94
CA VAL A 43 12.75 10.76 1.53
C VAL A 43 13.03 10.89 3.02
N ASP A 44 12.77 12.08 3.57
CA ASP A 44 12.81 12.29 5.02
C ASP A 44 11.59 11.62 5.70
N PRO A 45 11.76 10.90 6.83
CA PRO A 45 10.63 10.30 7.56
C PRO A 45 9.54 11.29 7.99
N ALA A 46 9.88 12.57 8.24
CA ALA A 46 8.91 13.62 8.54
C ALA A 46 7.99 13.91 7.35
N LEU A 47 8.43 13.64 6.11
CA LEU A 47 7.59 13.78 4.92
C LEU A 47 6.47 12.74 4.92
N ILE A 48 6.73 11.53 5.43
CA ILE A 48 5.70 10.49 5.58
C ILE A 48 4.66 10.93 6.62
N ILE A 49 5.10 11.42 7.79
CA ILE A 49 4.19 11.96 8.81
C ILE A 49 3.35 13.11 8.23
N ARG A 50 3.93 13.97 7.39
CA ARG A 50 3.20 15.05 6.73
C ARG A 50 2.14 14.55 5.74
N TYR A 51 2.38 13.45 5.02
CA TYR A 51 1.42 12.91 4.04
C TYR A 51 0.34 12.01 4.67
N PHE A 52 0.69 11.28 5.71
CA PHE A 52 -0.11 10.16 6.23
C PHE A 52 -0.45 10.28 7.72
N GLY A 53 0.14 11.22 8.46
CA GLY A 53 -0.13 11.44 9.89
C GLY A 53 0.64 10.47 10.80
N SER A 54 0.44 9.16 10.64
CA SER A 54 1.00 8.13 11.52
C SER A 54 1.38 6.85 10.79
N LYS A 55 2.06 5.92 11.49
CA LYS A 55 2.34 4.58 10.98
C LYS A 55 1.06 3.77 10.79
N GLN A 56 0.09 3.94 11.69
CA GLN A 56 -1.22 3.31 11.65
C GLN A 56 -1.98 3.74 10.39
N GLU A 57 -2.03 5.04 10.13
CA GLU A 57 -2.71 5.59 8.94
C GLU A 57 -1.97 5.22 7.65
N LEU A 58 -0.63 5.27 7.63
CA LEU A 58 0.14 4.77 6.49
C LEU A 58 -0.16 3.28 6.24
N PHE A 59 -0.24 2.46 7.29
CA PHE A 59 -0.60 1.05 7.15
C PHE A 59 -2.02 0.87 6.62
N ALA A 60 -2.99 1.61 7.16
CA ALA A 60 -4.38 1.53 6.72
C ALA A 60 -4.51 1.86 5.22
N GLU A 61 -3.87 2.93 4.76
CA GLU A 61 -3.86 3.29 3.34
C GLU A 61 -3.05 2.32 2.47
N ALA A 62 -1.91 1.84 2.96
CA ALA A 62 -1.11 0.84 2.26
C ALA A 62 -1.86 -0.49 2.13
N ALA A 63 -2.61 -0.88 3.15
CA ALA A 63 -3.42 -2.09 3.17
C ALA A 63 -4.77 -1.92 2.43
N GLU A 64 -5.10 -0.70 1.98
CA GLU A 64 -6.28 -0.48 1.15
C GLU A 64 -5.99 -1.03 -0.26
N PHE A 65 -6.77 -2.02 -0.68
CA PHE A 65 -6.72 -2.57 -2.03
C PHE A 65 -8.13 -2.79 -2.55
N ARG A 66 -8.25 -2.76 -3.87
CA ARG A 66 -9.47 -3.11 -4.57
C ARG A 66 -9.31 -4.52 -5.11
N ILE A 67 -10.21 -5.41 -4.72
CA ILE A 67 -10.37 -6.71 -5.39
C ILE A 67 -11.40 -6.50 -6.48
N ASP A 68 -10.99 -6.63 -7.73
CA ASP A 68 -11.93 -6.79 -8.84
C ASP A 68 -12.47 -8.22 -8.78
N LEU A 69 -13.67 -8.35 -8.23
CA LEU A 69 -14.35 -9.65 -8.13
C LEU A 69 -14.83 -10.06 -9.52
N PRO A 70 -14.49 -11.28 -9.99
CA PRO A 70 -15.11 -11.81 -11.19
C PRO A 70 -16.61 -12.05 -10.93
N ASP A 71 -17.37 -12.30 -11.99
CA ASP A 71 -18.74 -12.77 -11.83
C ASP A 71 -18.73 -14.13 -11.09
N LEU A 72 -19.14 -14.11 -9.83
CA LEU A 72 -19.19 -15.30 -8.97
C LEU A 72 -20.47 -16.11 -9.17
N THR A 73 -21.45 -15.63 -9.96
CA THR A 73 -22.73 -16.34 -10.12
C THR A 73 -22.59 -17.67 -10.85
N ALA A 74 -21.50 -17.84 -11.60
CA ALA A 74 -21.16 -19.07 -12.31
C ALA A 74 -20.09 -19.93 -11.59
N VAL A 75 -19.63 -19.51 -10.40
CA VAL A 75 -18.62 -20.22 -9.60
C VAL A 75 -19.33 -21.17 -8.64
N ASP A 76 -18.84 -22.42 -8.53
CA ASP A 76 -19.34 -23.35 -7.52
C ASP A 76 -19.08 -22.78 -6.11
N PRO A 77 -20.06 -22.79 -5.18
CA PRO A 77 -19.88 -22.27 -3.83
C PRO A 77 -18.64 -22.80 -3.09
N ASP A 78 -18.25 -24.05 -3.36
CA ASP A 78 -17.08 -24.67 -2.72
C ASP A 78 -15.75 -24.10 -3.28
N ASP A 79 -15.75 -23.55 -4.51
CA ASP A 79 -14.58 -22.97 -5.18
C ASP A 79 -14.44 -21.45 -4.95
N VAL A 80 -15.47 -20.79 -4.40
CA VAL A 80 -15.47 -19.33 -4.19
C VAL A 80 -14.30 -18.89 -3.32
N ALA A 81 -13.97 -19.66 -2.28
CA ALA A 81 -12.84 -19.35 -1.41
C ALA A 81 -11.51 -19.31 -2.19
N ASP A 82 -11.27 -20.30 -3.06
CA ASP A 82 -10.04 -20.39 -3.84
C ASP A 82 -9.90 -19.25 -4.84
N VAL A 83 -11.01 -18.86 -5.49
CA VAL A 83 -11.07 -17.72 -6.40
C VAL A 83 -10.76 -16.41 -5.65
N LEU A 84 -11.34 -16.21 -4.48
CA LEU A 84 -11.13 -14.99 -3.68
C LEU A 84 -9.73 -14.93 -3.08
N LEU A 85 -9.24 -16.04 -2.52
CA LEU A 85 -7.93 -16.11 -1.88
C LEU A 85 -6.80 -15.87 -2.88
N SER A 86 -6.90 -16.44 -4.08
CA SER A 86 -5.91 -16.21 -5.15
C SER A 86 -5.80 -14.73 -5.51
N ARG A 87 -6.93 -13.99 -5.50
CA ARG A 87 -6.94 -12.54 -5.77
C ARG A 87 -6.44 -11.72 -4.59
N PHE A 88 -6.81 -12.10 -3.37
CA PHE A 88 -6.35 -11.44 -2.15
C PHE A 88 -4.82 -11.56 -2.00
N PHE A 89 -4.26 -12.76 -2.20
CA PHE A 89 -2.81 -12.96 -2.10
C PHE A 89 -2.02 -12.35 -3.26
N ALA A 90 -2.62 -12.19 -4.45
CA ALA A 90 -1.96 -11.47 -5.55
C ALA A 90 -1.71 -9.97 -5.24
N VAL A 91 -2.34 -9.42 -4.20
CA VAL A 91 -2.14 -8.04 -3.75
C VAL A 91 -0.90 -7.88 -2.87
N TRP A 92 -0.42 -8.95 -2.23
CA TRP A 92 0.61 -8.91 -1.17
C TRP A 92 1.91 -9.62 -1.54
#